data_AF-A0A356W8H5-F1
#
_entry.id   AF-A0A356W8H5-F1
#
_cell.length_a   1.000
_cell.length_b   1.000
_cell.length_c   1.000
_cell.angle_alpha   90.00
_cell.angle_beta   90.00
_cell.angle_gamma   90.00
#
_symmetry.space_group_name_H-M   'P 1'
#
loop_
_entity.id
_entity.type
_entity.pdbx_description
1 polymer ?
#
loop_
_entity_poly.entity_id
_entity_poly.type
_entity_poly.pdbx_seq_one_letter_code
_entity_poly.pdbx_strand_id
1 'polypeptide(L)'
;MLQDKDRIFTNLYGLHSPDLESAKKRGAWHLTKEMLDQGPDWICDQIKASGLRGRGGAGFPTGLKWTFMPKEVRDRPHYLVVNADESEPGTCKDREIMRHDPHLLIEGCMVA
;
A
#
# COMPACT_ATOMS: atom_id res chain seq x y z
N MET A 1 11.76 13.68 15.63
CA MET A 1 10.68 14.33 14.86
C MET A 1 10.79 13.85 13.42
N LEU A 2 9.69 13.49 12.76
CA LEU A 2 9.69 12.98 11.38
C LEU A 2 10.10 14.10 10.41
N GLN A 3 11.05 13.86 9.50
CA GLN A 3 11.44 14.85 8.49
C GLN A 3 10.54 14.74 7.26
N ASP A 4 10.39 15.82 6.50
CA ASP A 4 9.49 15.82 5.33
C ASP A 4 9.88 14.81 4.26
N LYS A 5 11.18 14.57 4.08
CA LYS A 5 11.71 13.52 3.19
C LYS A 5 11.38 12.09 3.64
N ASP A 6 11.02 11.90 4.92
CA ASP A 6 10.70 10.59 5.49
C ASP A 6 9.18 10.28 5.37
N ARG A 7 8.38 11.23 4.87
CA ARG A 7 6.94 11.05 4.67
C ARG A 7 6.69 10.17 3.45
N ILE A 8 5.90 9.11 3.63
CA ILE A 8 5.50 8.21 2.55
C ILE A 8 4.44 8.87 1.65
N PHE A 9 3.39 9.46 2.24
CA PHE A 9 2.34 10.16 1.50
C PHE A 9 2.73 11.61 1.28
N THR A 10 3.40 11.88 0.16
CA THR A 10 4.01 13.18 -0.12
C THR A 10 3.03 14.19 -0.73
N ASN A 11 1.99 13.73 -1.43
CA ASN A 11 0.96 14.60 -1.99
C ASN A 11 -0.33 14.64 -1.16
N LEU A 12 -0.26 14.40 0.15
CA LEU A 12 -1.44 14.25 1.01
C LEU A 12 -2.40 15.46 0.96
N TYR A 13 -1.89 16.66 0.71
CA TYR A 13 -2.68 17.90 0.66
C TYR A 13 -3.09 18.32 -0.76
N GLY A 14 -2.83 17.49 -1.78
CA GLY A 14 -3.20 17.80 -3.18
C GLY A 14 -2.47 19.01 -3.78
N LEU A 15 -1.27 19.32 -3.30
CA LEU A 15 -0.46 20.46 -3.80
C LEU A 15 0.12 20.20 -5.20
N HIS A 16 0.19 18.93 -5.60
CA HIS A 16 0.64 18.49 -6.91
C HIS A 16 -0.46 17.68 -7.62
N SER A 17 -0.37 17.55 -8.94
CA SER A 17 -1.33 16.74 -9.71
C SER A 17 -1.30 15.26 -9.26
N PRO A 18 -2.47 14.60 -9.14
CA PRO A 18 -2.56 13.17 -8.83
C PRO A 18 -2.37 12.28 -10.06
N ASP A 19 -2.13 12.83 -11.25
CA ASP A 19 -1.92 12.05 -12.47
C ASP A 19 -0.67 11.14 -12.42
N LEU A 20 -0.61 10.20 -13.36
CA LEU A 20 0.46 9.21 -13.45
C LEU A 20 1.85 9.83 -13.56
N GLU A 21 2.00 10.85 -14.40
CA GLU A 21 3.31 11.47 -14.67
C GLU A 21 3.83 12.23 -13.46
N SER A 22 2.94 12.88 -12.70
CA SER A 22 3.27 13.56 -11.44
C SER A 22 3.52 12.57 -10.32
N ALA A 23 2.77 11.46 -10.26
CA ALA A 23 2.99 10.40 -9.28
C ALA A 23 4.36 9.73 -9.45
N LYS A 24 4.77 9.43 -10.70
CA LYS A 24 6.11 8.90 -11.00
C LYS A 24 7.24 9.79 -10.49
N LYS A 25 7.09 11.12 -10.63
CA LYS A 25 8.07 12.08 -10.10
C LYS A 25 8.21 12.03 -8.58
N ARG A 26 7.17 11.57 -7.87
CA ARG A 26 7.16 11.39 -6.41
C ARG A 26 7.58 9.97 -5.98
N GLY A 27 7.98 9.13 -6.93
CA GLY A 27 8.48 7.78 -6.66
C GLY A 27 7.44 6.66 -6.74
N ALA A 28 6.17 6.97 -7.07
CA ALA A 28 5.20 5.92 -7.39
C ALA A 28 5.65 5.18 -8.66
N TRP A 29 5.40 3.88 -8.71
CA TRP A 29 5.80 2.98 -9.80
C TRP A 29 7.32 2.85 -10.00
N HIS A 30 8.12 3.23 -9.00
CA HIS A 30 9.58 3.10 -9.07
C HIS A 30 10.00 1.69 -8.68
N LEU A 31 10.71 1.01 -9.61
CA LEU A 31 11.21 -0.35 -9.44
C LEU A 31 10.13 -1.40 -9.11
N THR A 32 8.86 -1.13 -9.41
CA THR A 32 7.74 -2.05 -9.12
C THR A 32 7.91 -3.37 -9.83
N LYS A 33 8.38 -3.34 -11.09
CA LYS A 33 8.64 -4.56 -11.85
C LYS A 33 9.70 -5.42 -11.18
N GLU A 34 10.81 -4.80 -10.77
CA GLU A 34 11.93 -5.46 -10.10
C GLU A 34 11.51 -6.05 -8.75
N MET A 35 10.64 -5.36 -8.00
CA MET A 35 10.05 -5.89 -6.76
C MET A 35 9.17 -7.12 -7.03
N LEU A 36 8.33 -7.07 -8.07
CA LEU A 36 7.47 -8.21 -8.45
C LEU A 36 8.29 -9.39 -8.97
N ASP A 37 9.38 -9.13 -9.69
CA ASP A 37 10.30 -10.15 -10.20
C ASP A 37 11.01 -10.90 -9.05
N GLN A 38 11.07 -10.36 -7.81
CA GLN A 38 11.56 -11.09 -6.63
C GLN A 38 10.56 -12.16 -6.11
N GLY A 39 9.28 -12.04 -6.46
CA GLY A 39 8.23 -12.96 -6.08
C GLY A 39 7.58 -12.71 -4.70
N PRO A 40 6.44 -13.37 -4.43
CA PRO A 40 5.57 -13.07 -3.28
C PRO A 40 6.20 -13.42 -1.92
N ASP A 41 7.01 -14.47 -1.84
CA ASP A 41 7.68 -14.87 -0.60
C ASP A 41 8.67 -13.77 -0.15
N TRP A 42 9.44 -13.20 -1.08
CA TRP A 42 10.36 -12.09 -0.79
C TRP A 42 9.60 -10.85 -0.33
N ILE A 43 8.49 -10.49 -0.99
CA ILE A 43 7.66 -9.34 -0.61
C ILE A 43 7.12 -9.53 0.81
N CYS A 44 6.57 -10.71 1.13
CA CYS A 44 6.06 -11.02 2.47
C CYS A 44 7.16 -10.91 3.53
N ASP A 45 8.39 -11.36 3.22
CA ASP A 45 9.53 -11.25 4.12
C ASP A 45 9.95 -9.80 4.38
N GLN A 46 9.99 -8.95 3.35
CA GLN A 46 10.26 -7.52 3.52
C GLN A 46 9.20 -6.82 4.39
N ILE A 47 7.91 -7.12 4.18
CA ILE A 47 6.83 -6.52 4.99
C ILE A 47 6.89 -7.03 6.43
N LYS A 48 7.19 -8.31 6.67
CA LYS A 48 7.42 -8.82 8.04
C LYS A 48 8.61 -8.11 8.70
N ALA A 49 9.74 -7.97 7.99
CA ALA A 49 10.94 -7.31 8.50
C ALA A 49 10.71 -5.82 8.81
N SER A 50 9.85 -5.13 8.04
CA SER A 50 9.49 -3.74 8.28
C SER A 50 8.75 -3.49 9.60
N GLY A 51 8.16 -4.53 10.21
CA GLY A 51 7.33 -4.42 11.40
C GLY A 51 5.98 -3.73 11.16
N LEU A 52 5.52 -3.63 9.90
CA LEU A 52 4.24 -3.00 9.58
C LEU A 52 3.06 -3.69 10.28
N ARG A 53 2.22 -2.87 10.91
CA ARG A 53 0.97 -3.28 11.56
C ARG A 53 -0.22 -2.65 10.85
N GLY A 54 -1.37 -3.31 10.91
CA GLY A 54 -2.60 -2.89 10.25
C GLY A 54 -3.00 -1.47 10.63
N ARG A 55 -3.42 -0.67 9.64
CA ARG A 55 -3.77 0.75 9.78
C ARG A 55 -5.28 1.02 9.93
N GLY A 56 -6.10 -0.03 9.92
CA GLY A 56 -7.55 0.04 10.13
C GLY A 56 -8.00 -0.23 11.57
N GLY A 57 -7.20 0.12 12.58
CA GLY A 57 -7.57 -0.03 14.00
C GLY A 57 -7.20 -1.36 14.67
N ALA A 58 -7.34 -2.50 13.98
CA ALA A 58 -7.03 -3.82 14.55
C ALA A 58 -5.54 -4.04 14.90
N GLY A 59 -4.62 -3.29 14.27
CA GLY A 59 -3.19 -3.31 14.60
C GLY A 59 -2.49 -4.68 14.41
N PHE A 60 -3.07 -5.59 13.64
CA PHE A 60 -2.50 -6.92 13.37
C PHE A 60 -1.25 -6.83 12.48
N PRO A 61 -0.18 -7.62 12.70
CA PRO A 61 1.03 -7.59 11.87
C PRO A 61 0.70 -7.89 10.40
N THR A 62 0.96 -6.94 9.50
CA THR A 62 0.50 -6.98 8.11
C THR A 62 1.20 -8.09 7.31
N GLY A 63 2.53 -8.18 7.42
CA GLY A 63 3.29 -9.22 6.74
C GLY A 63 2.92 -10.64 7.19
N LEU A 64 2.60 -10.84 8.47
CA LEU A 64 2.09 -12.13 8.95
C LEU A 64 0.72 -12.45 8.35
N LYS A 65 -0.19 -11.47 8.29
CA LYS A 65 -1.53 -11.66 7.72
C LYS A 65 -1.46 -12.13 6.26
N TRP A 66 -0.54 -11.57 5.47
CA TRP A 66 -0.39 -11.92 4.05
C TRP A 66 0.02 -13.39 3.86
N THR A 67 0.81 -13.95 4.78
CA THR A 67 1.22 -15.37 4.72
C THR A 67 0.10 -16.37 4.96
N PHE A 68 -1.09 -15.93 5.37
CA PHE A 68 -2.24 -16.82 5.56
C PHE A 68 -2.92 -17.18 4.24
N MET A 69 -2.63 -16.47 3.17
CA MET A 69 -3.15 -16.82 1.85
C MET A 69 -2.54 -18.15 1.38
N PRO A 70 -3.34 -19.07 0.80
CA PRO A 70 -2.80 -20.30 0.24
C PRO A 70 -1.73 -19.99 -0.83
N LYS A 71 -0.63 -20.75 -0.83
CA LYS A 71 0.45 -20.57 -1.82
C LYS A 71 0.04 -21.00 -3.23
N GLU A 72 -0.84 -21.99 -3.32
CA GLU A 72 -1.33 -22.52 -4.59
C GLU A 72 -2.73 -22.00 -4.86
N VAL A 73 -2.95 -21.44 -6.05
CA VAL A 73 -4.29 -21.19 -6.58
C VAL A 73 -4.84 -22.51 -7.09
N ARG A 74 -5.94 -22.98 -6.50
CA ARG A 74 -6.66 -24.19 -6.92
C ARG A 74 -7.91 -23.79 -7.70
N ASP A 75 -9.06 -24.36 -7.37
CA ASP A 75 -10.33 -24.13 -8.07
C ASP A 75 -10.89 -22.71 -7.89
N ARG A 76 -10.35 -21.93 -6.93
CA ARG A 76 -10.84 -20.60 -6.60
C ARG A 76 -9.73 -19.57 -6.77
N PRO A 77 -9.95 -18.50 -7.56
CA PRO A 77 -9.01 -17.40 -7.61
C PRO A 77 -8.89 -16.72 -6.24
N HIS A 78 -7.68 -16.28 -5.93
CA HIS A 78 -7.44 -15.42 -4.78
C HIS A 78 -7.79 -13.98 -5.13
N TYR A 79 -8.35 -13.26 -4.15
CA TYR A 79 -8.73 -11.86 -4.30
C TYR A 79 -8.10 -11.03 -3.19
N LEU A 80 -7.68 -9.82 -3.54
CA LEU A 80 -7.36 -8.77 -2.61
C LEU A 80 -8.54 -7.81 -2.52
N VAL A 81 -9.05 -7.60 -1.32
CA VAL A 81 -10.05 -6.56 -1.05
C VAL A 81 -9.38 -5.50 -0.19
N VAL A 82 -9.28 -4.29 -0.75
CA VAL A 82 -8.79 -3.12 -0.04
C VAL A 82 -9.98 -2.41 0.60
N ASN A 83 -9.95 -2.25 1.91
CA ASN A 83 -10.97 -1.51 2.63
C ASN A 83 -10.73 -0.01 2.47
N ALA A 84 -11.69 0.68 1.86
CA ALA A 84 -11.66 2.11 1.56
C ALA A 84 -12.93 2.84 2.05
N ASP A 85 -13.70 2.23 2.94
CA ASP A 85 -14.99 2.75 3.40
C ASP A 85 -14.83 3.98 4.32
N GLU A 86 -13.79 4.00 5.16
CA GLU A 86 -13.46 5.09 6.10
C GLU A 86 -14.67 5.73 6.81
N SER A 87 -15.57 4.89 7.31
CA SER A 87 -16.81 5.34 7.97
C SER A 87 -16.62 5.67 9.46
N GLU A 88 -15.41 5.53 10.02
CA GLU A 88 -15.16 5.79 11.43
C GLU A 88 -15.19 7.31 11.78
N PRO A 89 -15.85 7.73 12.88
CA PRO A 89 -15.86 9.13 13.26
C PRO A 89 -14.46 9.69 13.49
N GLY A 90 -14.12 10.76 12.76
CA GLY A 90 -12.83 11.45 12.90
C GLY A 90 -11.70 10.87 12.05
N THR A 91 -11.95 9.87 11.20
CA THR A 91 -10.97 9.40 10.20
C THR A 91 -11.14 10.13 8.87
N CYS A 92 -10.02 10.49 8.24
CA CYS A 92 -9.96 11.12 6.92
C CYS A 92 -8.68 10.75 6.14
N LYS A 93 -7.90 9.80 6.67
CA LYS A 93 -6.60 9.38 6.13
C LYS A 93 -6.74 8.70 4.77
N ASP A 94 -7.74 7.85 4.59
CA ASP A 94 -7.95 7.05 3.38
C ASP A 94 -8.52 7.93 2.26
N ARG A 95 -9.43 8.84 2.61
CA ARG A 95 -9.98 9.87 1.71
C ARG A 95 -8.88 10.68 1.03
N GLU A 96 -7.88 11.16 1.78
CA GLU A 96 -6.80 11.95 1.20
C GLU A 96 -5.90 11.12 0.28
N ILE A 97 -5.59 9.87 0.66
CA ILE A 97 -4.79 8.96 -0.17
C ILE A 97 -5.51 8.70 -1.50
N MET A 98 -6.80 8.36 -1.45
CA MET A 98 -7.60 8.08 -2.64
C MET A 98 -7.74 9.29 -3.57
N ARG A 99 -7.82 10.50 -3.04
CA ARG A 99 -8.02 11.71 -3.84
C ARG A 99 -6.73 12.30 -4.39
N HIS A 100 -5.67 12.30 -3.58
CA HIS A 100 -4.49 13.11 -3.85
C HIS A 100 -3.25 12.27 -4.20
N ASP A 101 -3.20 10.99 -3.83
CA ASP A 101 -2.12 10.10 -4.25
C ASP A 101 -2.61 8.68 -4.61
N PRO A 102 -3.61 8.55 -5.51
CA PRO A 102 -4.26 7.27 -5.81
C PRO A 102 -3.29 6.24 -6.40
N HIS A 103 -2.22 6.67 -7.06
CA HIS A 103 -1.24 5.76 -7.64
C HIS A 103 -0.48 4.95 -6.60
N LEU A 104 -0.21 5.50 -5.40
CA LEU A 104 0.41 4.73 -4.32
C LEU A 104 -0.53 3.61 -3.82
N LEU A 105 -1.84 3.88 -3.78
CA LEU A 105 -2.84 2.88 -3.42
C LEU A 105 -2.91 1.76 -4.47
N ILE A 106 -2.97 2.13 -5.76
CA ILE A 106 -3.07 1.17 -6.86
C ILE A 106 -1.79 0.33 -6.99
N GLU A 107 -0.62 0.95 -6.88
CA GLU A 107 0.65 0.23 -6.83
C GLU A 107 0.70 -0.73 -5.63
N GLY A 108 0.25 -0.28 -4.46
CA GLY A 108 0.11 -1.13 -3.28
C GLY A 108 -0.82 -2.33 -3.52
N CYS A 109 -1.89 -2.18 -4.30
CA CYS A 109 -2.77 -3.29 -4.69
C CYS A 109 -2.08 -4.30 -5.61
N MET A 110 -1.11 -3.87 -6.41
CA MET A 110 -0.35 -4.73 -7.32
C MET A 110 0.75 -5.50 -6.60
N VAL A 111 1.33 -4.90 -5.54
CA VAL A 111 2.41 -5.50 -4.75
C VAL A 111 1.91 -6.45 -3.64
N ALA A 112 0.71 -6.19 -3.09
CA ALA A 112 0.12 -6.94 -1.99
C ALA A 112 -0.58 -8.24 -2.44
#